data_AF-A0AAP3AP65-F1
#
_entry.id   AF-A0AAP3AP65-F1
#
_cell.length_a   1.000
_cell.length_b   1.000
_cell.length_c   1.000
_cell.angle_alpha   90.00
_cell.angle_beta   90.00
_cell.angle_gamma   90.00
#
_symmetry.space_group_name_H-M   'P 1'
#
loop_
_entity.id
_entity.type
_entity.pdbx_description
1 polymer ?
#
loop_
_entity_poly.entity_id
_entity_poly.type
_entity_poly.pdbx_seq_one_letter_code
_entity_poly.pdbx_strand_id
1 'polypeptide(L)'
;MSLGDSFNHNDFNRLKEFDFDAYIAKNYKDTELSEVCFGSIDAIQFKKILNRIISWFGRVIKSDMFYLLPEYYISENETYGITNELDMLVHWLNVDDRYNAYQTIKNITVYILLFGGWNKEEVVISHQQISDLQSKQSLIQAQLETNLSALEELKSKITNQTEASEELNKKADSLYNNLLKNKEDIQNDKAEIDTMLALAKQNSKDIEAVKASINAHEAKIVENIYKYEKNFSVIKSQNEDSLSNMEEAIRLQKEILDKRQEVENLLGAAADGSLGVKFEKRREIIGSSSSAFLYTSGFIFLLALGWTFYIYKEFSVNPKDSGLPVWAGILLNFIKITPAWWLFIWVTGRYSRERKLEEIYAFKSATAMTVRNHANLLKDDDGGDANQRASRQIMLLKSVENIYKEPSVDDKKEKELSMKKITNLVKQLTETIKEIKN
;
A
#
# COMPACT_ATOMS: atom_id res chain seq x y z
N MET A 1 -26.26 -45.72 -120.34
CA MET A 1 -24.85 -46.10 -120.09
C MET A 1 -24.85 -47.53 -119.58
N SER A 2 -23.93 -48.38 -120.05
CA SER A 2 -23.83 -49.75 -119.51
C SER A 2 -23.18 -49.72 -118.14
N LEU A 3 -23.56 -50.65 -117.27
CA LEU A 3 -23.00 -50.75 -115.92
C LEU A 3 -21.49 -50.98 -115.99
N GLY A 4 -21.02 -51.81 -116.92
CA GLY A 4 -19.59 -52.09 -117.07
C GLY A 4 -18.73 -50.86 -117.40
N ASP A 5 -19.30 -49.83 -118.02
CA ASP A 5 -18.58 -48.60 -118.38
C ASP A 5 -18.49 -47.59 -117.23
N SER A 6 -19.42 -47.64 -116.27
CA SER A 6 -19.54 -46.68 -115.16
C SER A 6 -19.31 -47.28 -113.77
N PHE A 7 -19.18 -48.59 -113.65
CA PHE A 7 -19.05 -49.26 -112.36
C PHE A 7 -17.71 -49.00 -111.69
N ASN A 8 -17.76 -48.36 -110.52
CA ASN A 8 -16.60 -48.19 -109.67
C ASN A 8 -16.38 -49.44 -108.80
N HIS A 9 -15.33 -50.21 -109.12
CA HIS A 9 -14.94 -51.37 -108.31
C HIS A 9 -14.62 -51.03 -106.84
N ASN A 10 -14.23 -49.79 -106.54
CA ASN A 10 -13.90 -49.36 -105.19
C ASN A 10 -15.15 -49.33 -104.27
N ASP A 11 -16.31 -48.91 -104.79
CA ASP A 11 -17.52 -48.76 -103.97
C ASP A 11 -18.09 -50.14 -103.59
N PHE A 12 -18.01 -51.10 -104.50
CA PHE A 12 -18.35 -52.49 -104.19
C PHE A 12 -17.37 -53.14 -103.21
N ASN A 13 -16.06 -52.87 -103.34
CA ASN A 13 -15.07 -53.38 -102.39
C ASN A 13 -15.29 -52.81 -100.98
N ARG A 14 -15.61 -51.52 -100.86
CA ARG A 14 -15.98 -50.88 -99.58
C ARG A 14 -17.20 -51.55 -98.95
N LEU A 15 -18.23 -51.86 -99.74
CA LEU A 15 -19.40 -52.59 -99.25
C LEU A 15 -19.06 -54.02 -98.80
N LYS A 16 -18.15 -54.70 -99.53
CA LYS A 16 -17.71 -56.05 -99.20
C LYS A 16 -16.83 -56.11 -97.94
N GLU A 17 -16.03 -55.09 -97.70
CA GLU A 17 -15.15 -54.97 -96.52
C GLU A 17 -15.87 -54.42 -95.29
N PHE A 18 -17.11 -53.94 -95.43
CA PHE A 18 -17.89 -53.42 -94.30
C PHE A 18 -18.20 -54.53 -93.29
N ASP A 19 -17.63 -54.41 -92.10
CA ASP A 19 -17.89 -55.34 -90.99
C ASP A 19 -19.20 -54.97 -90.29
N PHE A 20 -20.29 -55.51 -90.81
CA PHE A 20 -21.63 -55.32 -90.24
C PHE A 20 -21.72 -55.88 -88.82
N ASP A 21 -20.94 -56.90 -88.47
CA ASP A 21 -20.98 -57.51 -87.13
C ASP A 21 -20.35 -56.60 -86.10
N ALA A 22 -19.17 -56.05 -86.41
CA ALA A 22 -18.53 -55.04 -85.58
C ALA A 22 -19.40 -53.78 -85.44
N TYR A 23 -20.06 -53.34 -86.51
CA TYR A 23 -20.98 -52.21 -86.48
C TYR A 23 -22.16 -52.45 -85.54
N ILE A 24 -22.84 -53.60 -85.63
CA ILE A 24 -23.95 -53.93 -84.72
C ILE A 24 -23.45 -54.07 -83.27
N ALA A 25 -22.36 -54.80 -83.04
CA ALA A 25 -21.80 -55.02 -81.71
C ALA A 25 -21.33 -53.70 -81.05
N LYS A 26 -20.83 -52.74 -81.84
CA LYS A 26 -20.39 -51.44 -81.31
C LYS A 26 -21.56 -50.53 -80.95
N ASN A 27 -22.55 -50.42 -81.84
CA ASN A 27 -23.60 -49.41 -81.74
C ASN A 27 -24.83 -49.90 -80.94
N TYR A 28 -25.01 -51.22 -80.78
CA TYR A 28 -26.21 -51.83 -80.20
C TYR A 28 -25.86 -52.91 -79.15
N LYS A 29 -25.02 -52.55 -78.17
CA LYS A 29 -24.46 -53.46 -77.15
C LYS A 29 -25.49 -54.14 -76.23
N ASP A 30 -26.56 -53.43 -75.90
CA ASP A 30 -27.55 -53.84 -74.89
C ASP A 30 -28.95 -54.07 -75.48
N THR A 31 -29.04 -54.14 -76.80
CA THR A 31 -30.32 -54.30 -77.53
C THR A 31 -30.41 -55.71 -78.09
N GLU A 32 -31.58 -56.35 -78.00
CA GLU A 32 -31.79 -57.62 -78.66
C GLU A 32 -31.70 -57.45 -80.18
N LEU A 33 -31.02 -58.36 -80.89
CA LEU A 33 -30.81 -58.25 -82.35
C LEU A 33 -32.12 -58.20 -83.15
N SER A 34 -33.20 -58.80 -82.62
CA SER A 34 -34.56 -58.73 -83.17
C SER A 34 -35.21 -57.35 -83.04
N GLU A 35 -34.73 -56.51 -82.13
CA GLU A 35 -35.24 -55.16 -81.88
C GLU A 35 -34.47 -54.09 -82.68
N VAL A 36 -33.28 -54.43 -83.19
CA VAL A 36 -32.51 -53.55 -84.07
C VAL A 36 -33.11 -53.59 -85.49
N CYS A 37 -34.06 -52.71 -85.77
CA CYS A 37 -34.74 -52.66 -87.07
C CYS A 37 -34.06 -51.70 -88.06
N PHE A 38 -33.93 -52.16 -89.31
CA PHE A 38 -33.61 -51.37 -90.49
C PHE A 38 -34.89 -51.25 -91.32
N GLY A 39 -35.60 -50.12 -91.17
CA GLY A 39 -36.93 -49.95 -91.76
C GLY A 39 -37.89 -51.05 -91.29
N SER A 40 -38.31 -51.93 -92.21
CA SER A 40 -39.29 -52.99 -91.93
C SER A 40 -38.70 -54.35 -91.57
N ILE A 41 -37.37 -54.49 -91.50
CA ILE A 41 -36.68 -55.76 -91.26
C ILE A 41 -35.72 -55.64 -90.08
N ASP A 42 -35.53 -56.73 -89.34
CA ASP A 42 -34.54 -56.77 -88.24
C ASP A 42 -33.09 -56.84 -88.78
N ALA A 43 -32.11 -56.58 -87.90
CA ALA A 43 -30.69 -56.55 -88.26
C ALA A 43 -30.18 -57.88 -88.83
N ILE A 44 -30.79 -59.00 -88.44
CA ILE A 44 -30.43 -60.35 -88.90
C ILE A 44 -30.90 -60.51 -90.35
N GLN A 45 -32.15 -60.12 -90.63
CA GLN A 45 -32.71 -60.10 -91.98
C GLN A 45 -31.98 -59.10 -92.88
N PHE A 46 -31.61 -57.93 -92.35
CA PHE A 46 -30.84 -56.93 -93.09
C PHE A 46 -29.46 -57.46 -93.49
N LYS A 47 -28.70 -58.04 -92.54
CA LYS A 47 -27.40 -58.68 -92.82
C LYS A 47 -27.51 -59.76 -93.89
N LYS A 48 -28.57 -60.56 -93.83
CA LYS A 48 -28.85 -61.63 -94.81
C LYS A 48 -29.03 -61.05 -96.22
N ILE A 49 -29.80 -59.98 -96.37
CA ILE A 49 -30.02 -59.33 -97.67
C ILE A 49 -28.72 -58.68 -98.15
N LEU A 50 -28.00 -57.99 -97.26
CA LEU A 50 -26.69 -57.40 -97.54
C LEU A 50 -25.70 -58.43 -98.09
N ASN A 51 -25.57 -59.58 -97.43
CA ASN A 51 -24.72 -60.68 -97.88
C ASN A 51 -25.15 -61.23 -99.24
N ARG A 52 -26.47 -61.30 -99.50
CA ARG A 52 -27.00 -61.73 -100.80
C ARG A 52 -26.65 -60.72 -101.91
N ILE A 53 -26.77 -59.42 -101.64
CA ILE A 53 -26.37 -58.34 -102.55
C ILE A 53 -24.88 -58.48 -102.88
N ILE A 54 -24.02 -58.56 -101.86
CA ILE A 54 -22.57 -58.70 -102.03
C ILE A 54 -22.24 -59.95 -102.86
N SER A 55 -22.89 -61.07 -102.56
CA SER A 55 -22.70 -62.34 -103.28
C SER A 55 -23.12 -62.25 -104.76
N TRP A 56 -24.25 -61.62 -105.06
CA TRP A 56 -24.74 -61.47 -106.43
C TRP A 56 -23.83 -60.58 -107.28
N PHE A 57 -23.51 -59.36 -106.81
CA PHE A 57 -22.60 -58.46 -107.52
C PHE A 57 -21.22 -59.10 -107.68
N GLY A 58 -20.72 -59.80 -106.66
CA GLY A 58 -19.45 -60.52 -106.73
C GLY A 58 -19.38 -61.61 -107.81
N ARG A 59 -20.53 -62.16 -108.23
CA ARG A 59 -20.64 -63.08 -109.37
C ARG A 59 -20.83 -62.34 -110.69
N VAL A 60 -21.78 -61.40 -110.73
CA VAL A 60 -22.19 -60.71 -111.96
C VAL A 60 -21.06 -59.89 -112.56
N ILE A 61 -20.27 -59.19 -111.73
CA ILE A 61 -19.10 -58.42 -112.17
C ILE A 61 -18.09 -59.28 -112.93
N LYS A 62 -18.05 -60.59 -112.67
CA LYS A 62 -17.13 -61.54 -113.33
C LYS A 62 -17.73 -62.22 -114.57
N SER A 63 -18.98 -61.93 -114.90
CA SER A 63 -19.70 -62.55 -116.01
C SER A 63 -19.70 -61.65 -117.25
N ASP A 64 -19.78 -62.27 -118.43
CA ASP A 64 -19.89 -61.55 -119.71
C ASP A 64 -21.14 -60.66 -119.80
N MET A 65 -22.15 -60.92 -118.96
CA MET A 65 -23.39 -60.15 -118.88
C MET A 65 -23.22 -58.78 -118.20
N PHE A 66 -22.11 -58.55 -117.48
CA PHE A 66 -21.89 -57.33 -116.69
C PHE A 66 -21.97 -56.05 -117.53
N TYR A 67 -21.32 -56.06 -118.72
CA TYR A 67 -21.33 -54.95 -119.66
C TYR A 67 -22.66 -54.76 -120.39
N LEU A 68 -23.62 -55.68 -120.21
CA LEU A 68 -24.95 -55.61 -120.81
C LEU A 68 -26.01 -55.11 -119.82
N LEU A 69 -25.66 -54.99 -118.53
CA LEU A 69 -26.58 -54.49 -117.52
C LEU A 69 -26.70 -52.96 -117.59
N PRO A 70 -27.89 -52.39 -117.36
CA PRO A 70 -28.05 -50.95 -117.35
C PRO A 70 -27.60 -50.36 -116.01
N GLU A 71 -26.95 -49.21 -116.02
CA GLU A 71 -26.65 -48.47 -114.78
C GLU A 71 -27.90 -47.90 -114.11
N TYR A 72 -28.85 -47.45 -114.94
CA TYR A 72 -30.09 -46.83 -114.49
C TYR A 72 -31.28 -47.77 -114.67
N TYR A 73 -32.16 -47.77 -113.68
CA TYR A 73 -33.38 -48.56 -113.69
C TYR A 73 -34.53 -47.77 -113.06
N ILE A 74 -35.76 -48.16 -113.41
CA ILE A 74 -36.97 -47.53 -112.89
C ILE A 74 -37.54 -48.41 -111.79
N SER A 75 -37.77 -47.82 -110.62
CA SER A 75 -38.47 -48.44 -109.50
C SER A 75 -39.44 -47.41 -108.93
N GLU A 76 -40.68 -47.82 -108.61
CA GLU A 76 -41.70 -46.95 -107.99
C GLU A 76 -41.90 -45.57 -108.68
N ASN A 77 -41.74 -45.51 -110.01
CA ASN A 77 -41.81 -44.32 -110.87
C ASN A 77 -40.64 -43.32 -110.73
N GLU A 78 -39.57 -43.69 -110.04
CA GLU A 78 -38.32 -42.94 -109.95
C GLU A 78 -37.19 -43.64 -110.72
N THR A 79 -36.19 -42.87 -111.17
CA THR A 79 -35.00 -43.40 -111.83
C THR A 79 -33.86 -43.47 -110.84
N TYR A 80 -33.33 -44.67 -110.60
CA TYR A 80 -32.22 -44.92 -109.69
C TYR A 80 -30.98 -45.35 -110.46
N GLY A 81 -29.81 -44.95 -109.98
CA GLY A 81 -28.51 -45.38 -110.49
C GLY A 81 -27.86 -46.39 -109.54
N ILE A 82 -27.63 -47.62 -110.00
CA ILE A 82 -27.20 -48.70 -109.10
C ILE A 82 -25.82 -48.46 -108.46
N THR A 83 -24.93 -47.77 -109.16
CA THR A 83 -23.61 -47.33 -108.68
C THR A 83 -23.75 -46.37 -107.50
N ASN A 84 -24.64 -45.38 -107.63
CA ASN A 84 -24.98 -44.43 -106.57
C ASN A 84 -25.63 -45.13 -105.37
N GLU A 85 -26.57 -46.06 -105.59
CA GLU A 85 -27.20 -46.81 -104.50
C GLU A 85 -26.17 -47.64 -103.71
N LEU A 86 -25.18 -48.28 -104.37
CA LEU A 86 -24.14 -49.03 -103.67
C LEU A 86 -23.26 -48.14 -102.77
N ASP A 87 -22.85 -46.96 -103.24
CA ASP A 87 -22.08 -46.02 -102.42
C ASP A 87 -22.93 -45.42 -101.28
N MET A 88 -24.19 -45.06 -101.56
CA MET A 88 -25.13 -44.55 -100.56
C MET A 88 -25.35 -45.58 -99.45
N LEU A 89 -25.41 -46.87 -99.76
CA LEU A 89 -25.58 -47.91 -98.75
C LEU A 89 -24.41 -47.90 -97.75
N VAL A 90 -23.18 -47.85 -98.27
CA VAL A 90 -21.98 -47.75 -97.42
C VAL A 90 -21.99 -46.47 -96.60
N HIS A 91 -22.40 -45.34 -97.19
CA HIS A 91 -22.53 -44.08 -96.48
C HIS A 91 -23.52 -44.18 -95.31
N TRP A 92 -24.75 -44.64 -95.58
CA TRP A 92 -25.80 -44.75 -94.57
C TRP A 92 -25.45 -45.70 -93.43
N LEU A 93 -24.77 -46.81 -93.73
CA LEU A 93 -24.25 -47.71 -92.70
C LEU A 93 -23.16 -47.06 -91.84
N ASN A 94 -22.30 -46.21 -92.42
CA ASN A 94 -21.26 -45.51 -91.66
C ASN A 94 -21.81 -44.39 -90.76
N VAL A 95 -22.88 -43.70 -91.18
CA VAL A 95 -23.53 -42.64 -90.38
C VAL A 95 -24.66 -43.16 -89.49
N ASP A 96 -24.86 -44.48 -89.44
CA ASP A 96 -25.90 -45.16 -88.63
C ASP A 96 -27.35 -44.75 -89.00
N ASP A 97 -27.60 -44.38 -90.26
CA ASP A 97 -28.94 -44.05 -90.75
C ASP A 97 -29.66 -45.32 -91.25
N ARG A 98 -30.35 -45.97 -90.30
CA ARG A 98 -31.01 -47.27 -90.53
C ARG A 98 -32.19 -47.20 -91.51
N TYR A 99 -32.90 -46.08 -91.57
CA TYR A 99 -34.04 -45.94 -92.48
C TYR A 99 -33.55 -45.78 -93.92
N ASN A 100 -32.58 -44.90 -94.15
CA ASN A 100 -32.03 -44.70 -95.48
C ASN A 100 -31.22 -45.91 -95.95
N ALA A 101 -30.48 -46.58 -95.07
CA ALA A 101 -29.83 -47.85 -95.38
C ALA A 101 -30.83 -48.93 -95.83
N TYR A 102 -32.02 -49.00 -95.20
CA TYR A 102 -33.09 -49.89 -95.62
C TYR A 102 -33.65 -49.53 -97.00
N GLN A 103 -33.93 -48.24 -97.27
CA GLN A 103 -34.44 -47.81 -98.58
C GLN A 103 -33.45 -48.13 -99.69
N THR A 104 -32.16 -47.89 -99.45
CA THR A 104 -31.10 -48.19 -100.42
C THR A 104 -30.96 -49.71 -100.64
N ILE A 105 -31.00 -50.54 -99.60
CA ILE A 105 -31.01 -52.01 -99.77
C ILE A 105 -32.24 -52.47 -100.56
N LYS A 106 -33.42 -51.89 -100.30
CA LYS A 106 -34.65 -52.21 -101.03
C LYS A 106 -34.47 -51.88 -102.52
N ASN A 107 -33.95 -50.70 -102.84
CA ASN A 107 -33.68 -50.26 -104.21
C ASN A 107 -32.69 -51.20 -104.92
N ILE A 108 -31.56 -51.51 -104.29
CA ILE A 108 -30.56 -52.44 -104.84
C ILE A 108 -31.19 -53.82 -105.06
N THR A 109 -32.05 -54.28 -104.14
CA THR A 109 -32.75 -55.56 -104.27
C THR A 109 -33.66 -55.58 -105.50
N VAL A 110 -34.40 -54.49 -105.76
CA VAL A 110 -35.23 -54.35 -106.97
C VAL A 110 -34.38 -54.45 -108.25
N TYR A 111 -33.22 -53.81 -108.27
CA TYR A 111 -32.27 -53.93 -109.38
C TYR A 111 -31.86 -55.39 -109.64
N ILE A 112 -31.46 -56.10 -108.57
CA ILE A 112 -31.09 -57.51 -108.64
C ILE A 112 -32.25 -58.38 -109.17
N LEU A 113 -33.49 -58.06 -108.77
CA LEU A 113 -34.69 -58.79 -109.22
C LEU A 113 -34.96 -58.58 -110.71
N LEU A 114 -34.86 -57.34 -111.20
CA LEU A 114 -35.12 -57.00 -112.60
C LEU A 114 -34.12 -57.67 -113.56
N PHE A 115 -32.88 -57.85 -113.12
CA PHE A 115 -31.79 -58.32 -113.98
C PHE A 115 -31.32 -59.75 -113.66
N GLY A 116 -32.27 -60.61 -113.27
CA GLY A 116 -32.06 -62.07 -113.24
C GLY A 116 -31.34 -62.60 -112.01
N GLY A 117 -31.20 -61.82 -110.94
CA GLY A 117 -30.68 -62.27 -109.65
C GLY A 117 -31.64 -63.15 -108.83
N TRP A 118 -32.79 -63.51 -109.41
CA TRP A 118 -33.80 -64.37 -108.78
C TRP A 118 -33.62 -65.87 -109.06
N ASN A 119 -32.53 -66.32 -109.70
CA ASN A 119 -32.35 -67.75 -109.94
C ASN A 119 -32.46 -68.55 -108.62
N LYS A 120 -33.48 -69.43 -108.58
CA LYS A 120 -33.65 -70.46 -107.55
C LYS A 120 -32.41 -71.35 -107.60
N GLU A 121 -31.53 -71.21 -106.62
CA GLU A 121 -30.69 -72.35 -106.25
C GLU A 121 -31.64 -73.47 -105.81
N GLU A 122 -31.57 -74.63 -106.47
CA GLU A 122 -32.38 -75.80 -106.11
C GLU A 122 -32.14 -76.16 -104.63
N VAL A 123 -33.26 -76.26 -103.91
CA VAL A 123 -33.29 -76.41 -102.45
C VAL A 123 -32.84 -77.82 -102.06
N VAL A 124 -31.58 -77.95 -101.64
CA VAL A 124 -31.12 -79.01 -100.74
C VAL A 124 -30.88 -78.32 -99.39
N ILE A 125 -31.63 -78.73 -98.36
CA ILE A 125 -31.59 -78.31 -96.93
C ILE A 125 -30.71 -77.07 -96.70
N SER A 126 -31.37 -75.91 -96.64
CA SER A 126 -30.80 -74.64 -97.08
C SER A 126 -29.49 -74.25 -96.38
N HIS A 127 -28.44 -74.11 -97.19
CA HIS A 127 -27.22 -73.34 -96.86
C HIS A 127 -27.56 -72.00 -96.20
N GLN A 128 -28.73 -71.44 -96.53
CA GLN A 128 -29.30 -70.23 -95.98
C GLN A 128 -29.65 -70.32 -94.48
N GLN A 129 -30.24 -71.41 -93.99
CA GLN A 129 -30.48 -71.59 -92.54
C GLN A 129 -29.18 -71.73 -91.75
N ILE A 130 -28.17 -72.41 -92.32
CA ILE A 130 -26.85 -72.54 -91.69
C ILE A 130 -26.14 -71.18 -91.68
N SER A 131 -26.18 -70.43 -92.78
CA SER A 131 -25.63 -69.08 -92.88
C SER A 131 -26.34 -68.08 -91.95
N ASP A 132 -27.66 -68.23 -91.75
CA ASP A 132 -28.43 -67.40 -90.81
C ASP A 132 -28.00 -67.71 -89.36
N LEU A 133 -27.83 -68.98 -89.01
CA LEU A 133 -27.35 -69.39 -87.69
C LEU A 133 -25.90 -68.96 -87.42
N GLN A 134 -25.01 -69.10 -88.40
CA GLN A 134 -23.63 -68.60 -88.31
C GLN A 134 -23.57 -67.09 -88.15
N SER A 135 -24.44 -66.36 -88.88
CA SER A 135 -24.53 -64.90 -88.77
C SER A 135 -25.05 -64.45 -87.41
N LYS A 136 -26.01 -65.18 -86.83
CA LYS A 136 -26.48 -64.94 -85.46
C LYS A 136 -25.38 -65.25 -84.44
N GLN A 137 -24.66 -66.36 -84.62
CA GLN A 137 -23.58 -66.77 -83.73
C GLN A 137 -22.45 -65.73 -83.68
N SER A 138 -22.01 -65.22 -84.84
CA SER A 138 -20.95 -64.20 -84.90
C SER A 138 -21.37 -62.90 -84.23
N LEU A 139 -22.60 -62.44 -84.45
CA LEU A 139 -23.16 -61.24 -83.82
C LEU A 139 -23.23 -61.39 -82.29
N ILE A 140 -23.77 -62.52 -81.81
CA ILE A 140 -23.87 -62.80 -80.38
C ILE A 140 -22.47 -62.84 -79.75
N GLN A 141 -21.50 -63.47 -80.41
CA GLN A 141 -20.13 -63.57 -79.90
C GLN A 141 -19.46 -62.19 -79.79
N ALA A 142 -19.57 -61.35 -80.82
CA ALA A 142 -19.02 -59.99 -80.80
C ALA A 142 -19.66 -59.11 -79.71
N GLN A 143 -20.98 -59.26 -79.49
CA GLN A 143 -21.70 -58.56 -78.43
C GLN A 143 -21.26 -59.05 -77.04
N LEU A 144 -21.07 -60.36 -76.86
CA LEU A 144 -20.60 -60.94 -75.60
C LEU A 144 -19.19 -60.47 -75.22
N GLU A 145 -18.25 -60.47 -76.18
CA GLU A 145 -16.87 -60.02 -75.97
C GLU A 145 -16.80 -58.53 -75.61
N THR A 146 -17.66 -57.72 -76.23
CA THR A 146 -17.77 -56.29 -75.93
C THR A 146 -18.31 -56.06 -74.52
N ASN A 147 -19.35 -56.80 -74.11
CA ASN A 147 -19.94 -56.69 -72.78
C ASN A 147 -18.99 -57.18 -71.69
N LEU A 148 -18.21 -58.23 -71.96
CA LEU A 148 -17.19 -58.73 -71.03
C LEU A 148 -16.09 -57.68 -70.80
N SER A 149 -15.64 -57.01 -71.86
CA SER A 149 -14.66 -55.92 -71.76
C SER A 149 -15.20 -54.73 -70.94
N ALA A 150 -16.47 -54.35 -71.17
CA ALA A 150 -17.12 -53.27 -70.40
C ALA A 150 -17.27 -53.64 -68.92
N LEU A 151 -17.57 -54.91 -68.61
CA LEU A 151 -17.66 -55.41 -67.24
C LEU A 151 -16.30 -55.34 -66.51
N GLU A 152 -15.21 -55.69 -67.19
CA GLU A 152 -13.86 -55.58 -66.61
C GLU A 152 -13.47 -54.12 -66.33
N GLU A 153 -13.81 -53.19 -67.22
CA GLU A 153 -13.57 -51.76 -67.00
C GLU A 153 -14.36 -51.23 -65.80
N LEU A 154 -15.64 -51.61 -65.69
CA LEU A 154 -16.49 -51.28 -64.54
C LEU A 154 -15.93 -51.83 -63.23
N LYS A 155 -15.48 -53.08 -63.23
CA LYS A 155 -14.85 -53.71 -62.07
C LYS A 155 -13.61 -52.93 -61.62
N SER A 156 -12.74 -52.55 -62.57
CA SER A 156 -11.56 -51.73 -62.26
C SER A 156 -11.93 -50.37 -61.66
N LYS A 157 -12.93 -49.68 -62.22
CA LYS A 157 -13.43 -48.41 -61.66
C LYS A 157 -13.94 -48.55 -60.23
N ILE A 158 -14.71 -49.61 -59.95
CA ILE A 158 -15.25 -49.89 -58.61
C ILE A 158 -14.12 -50.16 -57.62
N THR A 159 -13.11 -50.94 -57.99
CA THR A 159 -11.96 -51.20 -57.13
C THR A 159 -11.21 -49.92 -56.80
N ASN A 160 -10.89 -49.10 -57.80
CA ASN A 160 -10.20 -47.82 -57.60
C ASN A 160 -11.01 -46.86 -56.71
N GLN A 161 -12.33 -46.78 -56.90
CA GLN A 161 -13.20 -45.95 -56.05
C GLN A 161 -13.26 -46.46 -54.60
N THR A 162 -13.25 -47.78 -54.41
CA THR A 162 -13.28 -48.39 -53.08
C THR A 162 -11.99 -48.07 -52.32
N GLU A 163 -10.84 -48.24 -52.97
CA GLU A 163 -9.53 -47.89 -52.39
C GLU A 163 -9.45 -46.39 -52.02
N ALA A 164 -9.91 -45.51 -52.91
CA ALA A 164 -9.97 -44.08 -52.63
C ALA A 164 -10.89 -43.74 -51.45
N SER A 165 -12.04 -44.42 -51.34
CA SER A 165 -12.97 -44.25 -50.22
C SER A 165 -12.37 -44.72 -48.89
N GLU A 166 -11.62 -45.82 -48.89
CA GLU A 166 -10.93 -46.30 -47.69
C GLU A 166 -9.84 -45.32 -47.24
N GLU A 167 -9.10 -44.73 -48.17
CA GLU A 167 -8.08 -43.73 -47.84
C GLU A 167 -8.70 -42.45 -47.25
N LEU A 168 -9.84 -42.01 -47.80
CA LEU A 168 -10.60 -40.88 -47.25
C LEU A 168 -11.12 -41.18 -45.84
N ASN A 169 -11.62 -42.38 -45.59
CA ASN A 169 -12.07 -42.78 -44.24
C ASN A 169 -10.91 -42.77 -43.24
N LYS A 170 -9.73 -43.30 -43.60
CA LYS A 170 -8.54 -43.24 -42.74
C LYS A 170 -8.12 -41.80 -42.41
N LYS A 171 -8.19 -40.90 -43.39
CA LYS A 171 -7.94 -39.46 -43.18
C LYS A 171 -8.98 -38.83 -42.26
N ALA A 172 -10.26 -39.16 -42.43
CA ALA A 172 -11.34 -38.68 -41.58
C ALA A 172 -11.16 -39.12 -40.12
N ASP A 173 -10.83 -40.39 -39.88
CA ASP A 173 -10.56 -40.91 -38.54
C ASP A 173 -9.36 -40.22 -37.88
N SER A 174 -8.28 -39.99 -38.64
CA SER A 174 -7.12 -39.25 -38.14
C SER A 174 -7.48 -37.81 -37.75
N LEU A 175 -8.25 -37.10 -38.57
CA LEU A 175 -8.72 -35.75 -38.27
C LEU A 175 -9.63 -35.73 -37.05
N TYR A 176 -10.52 -36.70 -36.91
CA TYR A 176 -11.41 -36.82 -35.75
C TYR A 176 -10.63 -37.03 -34.45
N ASN A 177 -9.62 -37.92 -34.46
CA ASN A 177 -8.77 -38.14 -33.29
C ASN A 177 -7.94 -36.91 -32.92
N ASN A 178 -7.44 -36.17 -33.92
CA ASN A 178 -6.75 -34.89 -33.69
C ASN A 178 -7.70 -33.84 -33.09
N LEU A 179 -8.96 -33.79 -33.53
CA LEU A 179 -9.97 -32.89 -32.95
C LEU A 179 -10.29 -33.24 -31.49
N LEU A 180 -10.37 -34.52 -31.15
CA LEU A 180 -10.55 -34.97 -29.76
C LEU A 180 -9.38 -34.53 -28.88
N LYS A 181 -8.14 -34.75 -29.33
CA LYS A 181 -6.95 -34.32 -28.60
C LYS A 181 -6.91 -32.80 -28.41
N ASN A 182 -7.14 -32.03 -29.48
CA ASN A 182 -7.16 -30.57 -29.41
C ASN A 182 -8.24 -30.07 -28.43
N LYS A 183 -9.38 -30.76 -28.34
CA LYS A 183 -10.43 -30.42 -27.36
C LYS A 183 -9.94 -30.62 -25.92
N GLU A 184 -9.23 -31.70 -25.63
CA GLU A 184 -8.64 -31.95 -24.31
C GLU A 184 -7.59 -30.89 -23.97
N ASP A 185 -6.70 -30.57 -24.91
CA ASP A 185 -5.68 -29.54 -24.76
C ASP A 185 -6.32 -28.17 -24.46
N ILE A 186 -7.35 -27.78 -25.22
CA ILE A 186 -8.10 -26.53 -24.98
C ILE A 186 -8.75 -26.50 -23.59
N GLN A 187 -9.25 -27.64 -23.09
CA GLN A 187 -9.84 -27.71 -21.75
C GLN A 187 -8.79 -27.54 -20.66
N ASN A 188 -7.60 -28.13 -20.84
CA ASN A 188 -6.48 -27.97 -19.93
C ASN A 188 -5.97 -26.52 -19.92
N ASP A 189 -5.74 -25.94 -21.10
CA ASP A 189 -5.32 -24.54 -21.26
C ASP A 189 -6.33 -23.59 -20.59
N LYS A 190 -7.63 -23.83 -20.76
CA LYS A 190 -8.67 -23.05 -20.10
C LYS A 190 -8.58 -23.12 -18.58
N ALA A 191 -8.37 -24.31 -18.01
CA ALA A 191 -8.24 -24.48 -16.56
C ALA A 191 -7.00 -23.75 -16.01
N GLU A 192 -5.90 -23.76 -16.75
CA GLU A 192 -4.69 -23.01 -16.40
C GLU A 192 -4.93 -21.49 -16.45
N ILE A 193 -5.58 -21.00 -17.52
CA ILE A 193 -5.97 -19.59 -17.65
C ILE A 193 -6.87 -19.14 -16.50
N ASP A 194 -7.88 -19.94 -16.14
CA ASP A 194 -8.79 -19.63 -15.02
C ASP A 194 -8.03 -19.54 -13.68
N THR A 195 -7.03 -20.41 -13.49
CA THR A 195 -6.14 -20.39 -12.32
C THR A 195 -5.27 -19.14 -12.30
N MET A 196 -4.64 -18.79 -13.42
CA MET A 196 -3.85 -17.56 -13.55
C MET A 196 -4.69 -16.31 -13.30
N LEU A 197 -5.93 -16.28 -13.80
CA LEU A 197 -6.86 -15.17 -13.57
C LEU A 197 -7.23 -15.03 -12.09
N ALA A 198 -7.44 -16.14 -11.38
CA ALA A 198 -7.69 -16.13 -9.94
C ALA A 198 -6.49 -15.58 -9.15
N LEU A 199 -5.27 -16.03 -9.48
CA LEU A 199 -4.04 -15.53 -8.88
C LEU A 199 -3.83 -14.04 -9.16
N ALA A 200 -4.05 -13.58 -10.39
CA ALA A 200 -3.93 -12.17 -10.75
C ALA A 200 -4.92 -11.29 -9.96
N LYS A 201 -6.16 -11.74 -9.78
CA LYS A 201 -7.16 -11.06 -8.95
C LYS A 201 -6.75 -11.00 -7.48
N GLN A 202 -6.18 -12.08 -6.96
CA GLN A 202 -5.68 -12.10 -5.58
C GLN A 202 -4.49 -11.15 -5.40
N ASN A 203 -3.49 -11.22 -6.28
CA ASN A 203 -2.33 -10.33 -6.26
C ASN A 203 -2.74 -8.86 -6.35
N SER A 204 -3.74 -8.53 -7.16
CA SER A 204 -4.28 -7.17 -7.24
C SER A 204 -4.86 -6.69 -5.90
N LYS A 205 -5.54 -7.56 -5.14
CA LYS A 205 -6.03 -7.23 -3.80
C LYS A 205 -4.89 -7.05 -2.80
N ASP A 206 -3.88 -7.92 -2.88
CA ASP A 206 -2.72 -7.85 -2.00
C ASP A 206 -1.91 -6.56 -2.24
N ILE A 207 -1.77 -6.13 -3.49
CA ILE A 207 -1.15 -4.84 -3.85
C ILE A 207 -1.91 -3.66 -3.26
N GLU A 208 -3.25 -3.64 -3.37
CA GLU A 208 -4.06 -2.57 -2.78
C GLU A 208 -3.95 -2.55 -1.24
N ALA A 209 -3.90 -3.71 -0.59
CA ALA A 209 -3.67 -3.80 0.85
C ALA A 209 -2.29 -3.26 1.27
N VAL A 210 -1.24 -3.62 0.53
CA VAL A 210 0.12 -3.10 0.76
C VAL A 210 0.16 -1.59 0.55
N LYS A 211 -0.45 -1.07 -0.51
CA LYS A 211 -0.55 0.36 -0.78
C LYS A 211 -1.25 1.12 0.34
N ALA A 212 -2.36 0.59 0.86
CA ALA A 212 -3.04 1.18 2.01
C ALA A 212 -2.15 1.21 3.26
N SER A 213 -1.40 0.13 3.52
CA SER A 213 -0.44 0.06 4.63
C SER A 213 0.70 1.07 4.48
N ILE A 214 1.26 1.22 3.28
CA ILE A 214 2.30 2.20 2.96
C ILE A 214 1.80 3.62 3.24
N ASN A 215 0.62 3.98 2.73
CA ASN A 215 0.03 5.31 2.96
C ASN A 215 -0.19 5.60 4.46
N ALA A 216 -0.61 4.59 5.22
CA ALA A 216 -0.78 4.73 6.67
C ALA A 216 0.57 4.93 7.40
N HIS A 217 1.63 4.27 6.94
CA HIS A 217 2.98 4.46 7.50
C HIS A 217 3.57 5.81 7.12
N GLU A 218 3.36 6.26 5.88
CA GLU A 218 3.77 7.58 5.41
C GLU A 218 3.12 8.69 6.26
N ALA A 219 1.81 8.62 6.50
CA ALA A 219 1.11 9.56 7.37
C ALA A 219 1.70 9.60 8.80
N LYS A 220 2.02 8.44 9.38
CA LYS A 220 2.68 8.36 10.71
C LYS A 220 4.08 8.95 10.70
N ILE A 221 4.84 8.74 9.62
CA ILE A 221 6.19 9.32 9.47
C ILE A 221 6.08 10.85 9.46
N VAL A 222 5.16 11.41 8.67
CA VAL A 222 4.92 12.86 8.60
C VAL A 222 4.52 13.42 9.96
N GLU A 223 3.60 12.77 10.68
CA GLU A 223 3.19 13.18 12.04
C GLU A 223 4.37 13.16 13.02
N ASN A 224 5.19 12.12 12.98
CA ASN A 224 6.38 12.01 13.83
C ASN A 224 7.42 13.08 13.51
N ILE A 225 7.66 13.38 12.23
CA ILE A 225 8.57 14.47 11.82
C ILE A 225 8.11 15.79 12.44
N TYR A 226 6.83 16.14 12.29
CA TYR A 226 6.28 17.37 12.86
C TYR A 226 6.44 17.41 14.40
N LYS A 227 6.18 16.28 15.08
CA LYS A 227 6.37 16.16 16.52
C LYS A 227 7.83 16.35 16.94
N TYR A 228 8.77 15.77 16.20
CA TYR A 228 10.20 15.92 16.48
C TYR A 228 10.69 17.34 16.22
N GLU A 229 10.26 18.00 15.16
CA GLU A 229 10.57 19.41 14.89
C GLU A 229 10.10 20.32 16.03
N LYS A 230 8.85 20.12 16.49
CA LYS A 230 8.31 20.87 17.62
C LYS A 230 9.11 20.64 18.91
N ASN A 231 9.40 19.38 19.23
CA ASN A 231 10.18 19.04 20.42
C ASN A 231 11.61 19.62 20.35
N PHE A 232 12.24 19.55 19.18
CA PHE A 232 13.57 20.12 18.95
C PHE A 232 13.56 21.64 19.13
N SER A 233 12.54 22.34 18.63
CA SER A 233 12.38 23.78 18.86
C SER A 233 12.24 24.13 20.34
N VAL A 234 11.49 23.34 21.11
CA VAL A 234 11.35 23.54 22.57
C VAL A 234 12.67 23.31 23.28
N ILE A 235 13.37 22.21 22.98
CA ILE A 235 14.68 21.91 23.58
C ILE A 235 15.69 23.02 23.26
N LYS A 236 15.70 23.52 22.02
CA LYS A 236 16.56 24.63 21.61
C LYS A 236 16.31 25.88 22.47
N SER A 237 15.05 26.28 22.63
CA SER A 237 14.66 27.43 23.47
C SER A 237 15.09 27.22 24.92
N GLN A 238 14.84 26.04 25.50
CA GLN A 238 15.24 25.73 26.87
C GLN A 238 16.76 25.79 27.07
N ASN A 239 17.53 25.39 26.06
CA ASN A 239 18.98 25.42 26.10
C ASN A 239 19.52 26.85 26.00
N GLU A 240 18.90 27.70 25.17
CA GLU A 240 19.17 29.15 25.11
C GLU A 240 18.88 29.82 26.46
N ASP A 241 17.72 29.52 27.08
CA ASP A 241 17.36 30.02 28.41
C ASP A 241 18.36 29.55 29.50
N SER A 242 18.76 28.27 29.45
CA SER A 242 19.74 27.71 30.39
C SER A 242 21.10 28.37 30.28
N LEU A 243 21.53 28.69 29.05
CA LEU A 243 22.78 29.41 28.81
C LEU A 243 22.71 30.83 29.39
N SER A 244 21.62 31.56 29.15
CA SER A 244 21.41 32.90 29.72
C SER A 244 21.40 32.87 31.26
N ASN A 245 20.71 31.90 31.87
CA ASN A 245 20.68 31.74 33.32
C ASN A 245 22.06 31.40 33.89
N MET A 246 22.86 30.61 33.17
CA MET A 246 24.22 30.26 33.57
C MET A 246 25.15 31.49 33.50
N GLU A 247 25.05 32.31 32.46
CA GLU A 247 25.78 33.58 32.35
C GLU A 247 25.40 34.55 33.49
N GLU A 248 24.12 34.65 33.82
CA GLU A 248 23.65 35.45 34.96
C GLU A 248 24.16 34.89 36.30
N ALA A 249 24.13 33.58 36.50
CA ALA A 249 24.65 32.94 37.69
C ALA A 249 26.17 33.20 37.87
N ILE A 250 26.95 33.13 36.78
CA ILE A 250 28.39 33.47 36.81
C ILE A 250 28.58 34.94 37.19
N ARG A 251 27.78 35.86 36.62
CA ARG A 251 27.83 37.28 36.97
C ARG A 251 27.53 37.53 38.45
N LEU A 252 26.44 36.95 38.96
CA LEU A 252 26.04 37.06 40.37
C LEU A 252 27.09 36.43 41.29
N GLN A 253 27.67 35.30 40.92
CA GLN A 253 28.74 34.66 41.68
C GLN A 253 29.95 35.59 41.80
N LYS A 254 30.35 36.25 40.70
CA LYS A 254 31.44 37.23 40.72
C LYS A 254 31.11 38.42 41.63
N GLU A 255 29.90 38.96 41.55
CA GLU A 255 29.46 40.06 42.42
C GLU A 255 29.46 39.65 43.91
N ILE A 256 29.00 38.44 44.22
CA ILE A 256 29.03 37.89 45.59
C ILE A 256 30.48 37.74 46.08
N LEU A 257 31.40 37.26 45.26
CA LEU A 257 32.82 37.13 45.64
C LEU A 257 33.46 38.50 45.90
N ASP A 258 33.20 39.48 45.03
CA ASP A 258 33.69 40.86 45.22
C ASP A 258 33.13 41.46 46.53
N LYS A 259 31.83 41.25 46.81
CA LYS A 259 31.19 41.70 48.06
C LYS A 259 31.68 40.94 49.29
N ARG A 260 32.00 39.64 49.19
CA ARG A 260 32.62 38.87 50.27
C ARG A 260 33.96 39.48 50.66
N GLN A 261 34.80 39.81 49.68
CA GLN A 261 36.10 40.44 49.95
C GLN A 261 35.95 41.81 50.61
N GLU A 262 34.97 42.62 50.17
CA GLU A 262 34.65 43.91 50.79
C GLU A 262 34.17 43.75 52.24
N VAL A 263 33.28 42.78 52.49
CA VAL A 263 32.78 42.44 53.83
C VAL A 263 33.91 41.92 54.72
N GLU A 264 34.78 41.05 54.23
CA GLU A 264 35.96 40.57 54.97
C GLU A 264 36.93 41.72 55.30
N ASN A 265 37.13 42.68 54.38
CA ASN A 265 37.94 43.86 54.62
C ASN A 265 37.32 44.79 55.69
N LEU A 266 36.01 45.03 55.62
CA LEU A 266 35.28 45.85 56.60
C LEU A 266 35.19 45.19 57.96
N LEU A 267 34.94 43.87 58.01
CA LEU A 267 34.98 43.07 59.24
C LEU A 267 36.40 43.02 59.79
N GLY A 268 37.44 42.88 58.96
CA GLY A 268 38.83 42.96 59.37
C GLY A 268 39.15 44.31 60.02
N ALA A 269 38.79 45.42 59.38
CA ALA A 269 38.97 46.76 59.92
C ALA A 269 38.17 47.01 61.23
N ALA A 270 36.99 46.43 61.38
CA ALA A 270 36.21 46.47 62.62
C ALA A 270 36.75 45.52 63.70
N ALA A 271 37.33 44.38 63.30
CA ALA A 271 37.84 43.29 64.13
C ALA A 271 39.31 43.45 64.54
N ASP A 272 40.04 44.42 63.98
CA ASP A 272 41.37 44.89 64.41
C ASP A 272 41.36 45.57 65.80
N GLY A 273 40.44 45.13 66.67
CA GLY A 273 40.42 45.42 68.09
C GLY A 273 39.86 46.78 68.45
N SER A 274 39.67 47.72 67.52
CA SER A 274 39.30 49.09 67.88
C SER A 274 37.93 49.19 68.56
N LEU A 275 36.90 48.47 68.11
CA LEU A 275 35.56 48.54 68.75
C LEU A 275 35.49 47.77 70.07
N GLY A 276 35.96 46.52 70.11
CA GLY A 276 35.98 45.71 71.33
C GLY A 276 36.79 46.38 72.44
N VAL A 277 37.99 46.88 72.13
CA VAL A 277 38.84 47.62 73.08
C VAL A 277 38.20 48.94 73.50
N LYS A 278 37.52 49.66 72.60
CA LYS A 278 36.78 50.89 72.96
C LYS A 278 35.61 50.60 73.89
N PHE A 279 34.86 49.50 73.69
CA PHE A 279 33.78 49.09 74.59
C PHE A 279 34.31 48.60 75.94
N GLU A 280 35.39 47.82 75.96
CA GLU A 280 36.09 47.40 77.19
C GLU A 280 36.54 48.61 78.01
N LYS A 281 37.21 49.57 77.35
CA LYS A 281 37.68 50.81 78.00
C LYS A 281 36.52 51.66 78.52
N ARG A 282 35.40 51.72 77.77
CA ARG A 282 34.20 52.44 78.22
C ARG A 282 33.53 51.75 79.39
N ARG A 283 33.46 50.41 79.39
CA ARG A 283 33.00 49.58 80.51
C ARG A 283 33.86 49.83 81.75
N GLU A 284 35.18 49.89 81.61
CA GLU A 284 36.09 50.13 82.74
C GLU A 284 35.88 51.52 83.37
N ILE A 285 35.70 52.56 82.55
CA ILE A 285 35.37 53.92 83.01
C ILE A 285 34.02 53.94 83.76
N ILE A 286 32.99 53.28 83.20
CA ILE A 286 31.66 53.21 83.82
C ILE A 286 31.69 52.33 85.07
N GLY A 287 32.46 51.24 85.08
CA GLY A 287 32.63 50.36 86.24
C GLY A 287 33.31 51.08 87.40
N SER A 288 34.30 51.93 87.12
CA SER A 288 34.92 52.80 88.12
C SER A 288 33.90 53.81 88.69
N SER A 289 33.10 54.45 87.83
CA SER A 289 31.99 55.35 88.22
C SER A 289 30.93 54.62 89.08
N SER A 290 30.48 53.45 88.62
CA SER A 290 29.53 52.56 89.32
C SER A 290 30.05 52.19 90.72
N SER A 291 31.32 51.80 90.82
CA SER A 291 31.96 51.49 92.11
C SER A 291 32.01 52.72 93.02
N ALA A 292 32.33 53.90 92.48
CA ALA A 292 32.31 55.15 93.24
C ALA A 292 30.91 55.48 93.78
N PHE A 293 29.86 55.27 92.99
CA PHE A 293 28.47 55.46 93.45
C PHE A 293 28.04 54.43 94.50
N LEU A 294 28.54 53.18 94.45
CA LEU A 294 28.30 52.18 95.49
C LEU A 294 28.86 52.65 96.84
N TYR A 295 30.13 53.07 96.87
CA TYR A 295 30.76 53.60 98.09
C TYR A 295 30.08 54.88 98.58
N THR A 296 29.72 55.78 97.66
CA THR A 296 29.01 57.02 97.98
C THR A 296 27.62 56.74 98.57
N SER A 297 26.89 55.76 98.04
CA SER A 297 25.58 55.36 98.56
C SER A 297 25.70 54.83 100.00
N GLY A 298 26.68 53.96 100.26
CA GLY A 298 26.95 53.46 101.61
C GLY A 298 27.30 54.56 102.60
N PHE A 299 28.11 55.55 102.18
CA PHE A 299 28.44 56.69 103.01
C PHE A 299 27.22 57.58 103.30
N ILE A 300 26.40 57.89 102.30
CA ILE A 300 25.18 58.69 102.47
C ILE A 300 24.17 57.98 103.36
N PHE A 301 24.09 56.65 103.29
CA PHE A 301 23.25 55.86 104.19
C PHE A 301 23.66 56.05 105.65
N LEU A 302 24.96 55.96 105.96
CA LEU A 302 25.49 56.22 107.30
C LEU A 302 25.22 57.65 107.75
N LEU A 303 25.40 58.64 106.86
CA LEU A 303 25.04 60.03 107.16
C LEU A 303 23.54 60.22 107.40
N ALA A 304 22.67 59.55 106.64
CA ALA A 304 21.22 59.62 106.83
C ALA A 304 20.79 58.99 108.16
N LEU A 305 21.42 57.89 108.57
CA LEU A 305 21.23 57.30 109.90
C LEU A 305 21.70 58.25 111.01
N GLY A 306 22.90 58.82 110.86
CA GLY A 306 23.43 59.80 111.80
C GLY A 306 22.56 61.05 111.91
N TRP A 307 22.06 61.57 110.78
CA TRP A 307 21.14 62.70 110.72
C TRP A 307 19.81 62.37 111.38
N THR A 308 19.26 61.19 111.12
CA THR A 308 18.04 60.70 111.78
C THR A 308 18.24 60.68 113.29
N PHE A 309 19.33 60.08 113.77
CA PHE A 309 19.65 60.05 115.19
C PHE A 309 19.81 61.45 115.81
N TYR A 310 20.49 62.35 115.10
CA TYR A 310 20.69 63.74 115.53
C TYR A 310 19.38 64.52 115.63
N ILE A 311 18.48 64.41 114.64
CA ILE A 311 17.16 65.04 114.68
C ILE A 311 16.32 64.51 115.85
N TYR A 312 16.37 63.21 116.13
CA TYR A 312 15.65 62.61 117.27
C TYR A 312 16.26 62.97 118.63
N LYS A 313 17.55 63.30 118.70
CA LYS A 313 18.21 63.69 119.96
C LYS A 313 18.06 65.19 120.27
N GLU A 314 18.30 66.04 119.28
CA GLU A 314 18.46 67.49 119.50
C GLU A 314 17.25 68.32 119.07
N PHE A 315 16.49 67.84 118.07
CA PHE A 315 15.37 68.57 117.47
C PHE A 315 14.02 67.84 117.60
N SER A 316 13.97 66.85 118.50
CA SER A 316 12.75 66.13 118.84
C SER A 316 11.73 67.11 119.36
N VAL A 317 10.65 67.29 118.58
CA VAL A 317 9.47 68.02 119.02
C VAL A 317 8.76 67.14 120.05
N ASN A 318 9.18 67.29 121.31
CA ASN A 318 8.53 66.59 122.41
C ASN A 318 7.14 67.22 122.62
N PRO A 319 6.05 66.44 122.66
CA PRO A 319 4.68 66.97 122.72
C PRO A 319 4.41 67.88 123.92
N LYS A 320 5.22 67.76 124.98
CA LYS A 320 5.10 68.53 126.22
C LYS A 320 5.66 69.96 126.15
N ASP A 321 6.62 70.25 125.25
CA ASP A 321 7.32 71.54 125.20
C ASP A 321 6.86 72.48 124.07
N SER A 322 6.05 71.97 123.13
CA SER A 322 5.72 72.65 121.87
C SER A 322 4.22 72.87 121.63
N GLY A 323 3.35 72.39 122.54
CA GLY A 323 1.90 72.58 122.47
C GLY A 323 1.19 71.91 121.28
N LEU A 324 1.90 71.08 120.51
CA LEU A 324 1.41 70.40 119.30
C LEU A 324 0.96 68.96 119.60
N PRO A 325 -0.06 68.42 118.89
CA PRO A 325 -0.44 67.01 118.99
C PRO A 325 0.71 66.07 118.65
N VAL A 326 0.80 64.91 119.33
CA VAL A 326 1.87 63.90 119.12
C VAL A 326 2.06 63.54 117.63
N TRP A 327 0.96 63.44 116.89
CA TRP A 327 0.97 63.11 115.47
C TRP A 327 1.63 64.21 114.60
N ALA A 328 1.48 65.49 114.98
CA ALA A 328 2.13 66.60 114.29
C ALA A 328 3.65 66.63 114.53
N GLY A 329 4.10 66.24 115.73
CA GLY A 329 5.53 66.09 116.05
C GLY A 329 6.21 64.99 115.22
N ILE A 330 5.53 63.85 115.03
CA ILE A 330 6.01 62.76 114.18
C ILE A 330 6.12 63.21 112.72
N LEU A 331 5.11 63.92 112.19
CA LEU A 331 5.13 64.41 110.81
C LEU A 331 6.24 65.45 110.58
N LEU A 332 6.45 66.37 111.52
CA LEU A 332 7.53 67.36 111.46
C LEU A 332 8.91 66.70 111.46
N ASN A 333 9.12 65.69 112.29
CA ASN A 333 10.39 64.92 112.29
C ASN A 333 10.56 64.15 110.97
N PHE A 334 9.50 63.56 110.43
CA PHE A 334 9.53 62.89 109.13
C PHE A 334 9.95 63.85 108.01
N ILE A 335 9.38 65.07 107.97
CA ILE A 335 9.75 66.10 106.99
C ILE A 335 11.22 66.52 107.14
N LYS A 336 11.72 66.65 108.38
CA LYS A 336 13.14 66.99 108.65
C LYS A 336 14.13 65.90 108.21
N ILE A 337 13.71 64.64 108.26
CA ILE A 337 14.53 63.46 107.91
C ILE A 337 14.44 63.15 106.40
N THR A 338 13.35 63.55 105.74
CA THR A 338 13.07 63.27 104.33
C THR A 338 14.19 63.68 103.36
N PRO A 339 14.83 64.87 103.45
CA PRO A 339 15.89 65.26 102.51
C PRO A 339 17.09 64.29 102.49
N ALA A 340 17.49 63.76 103.67
CA ALA A 340 18.60 62.84 103.78
C ALA A 340 18.29 61.48 103.11
N TRP A 341 17.09 60.94 103.35
CA TRP A 341 16.66 59.68 102.73
C TRP A 341 16.35 59.83 101.24
N TRP A 342 15.86 60.99 100.80
CA TRP A 342 15.68 61.28 99.39
C TRP A 342 17.03 61.28 98.64
N LEU A 343 18.08 61.88 99.23
CA LEU A 343 19.43 61.83 98.67
C LEU A 343 19.96 60.39 98.58
N PHE A 344 19.73 59.57 99.61
CA PHE A 344 20.10 58.15 99.59
C PHE A 344 19.40 57.38 98.45
N ILE A 345 18.09 57.55 98.29
CA ILE A 345 17.32 56.92 97.22
C ILE A 345 17.81 57.40 95.84
N TRP A 346 18.10 58.69 95.71
CA TRP A 346 18.59 59.26 94.45
C TRP A 346 19.97 58.71 94.06
N VAL A 347 20.92 58.63 95.00
CA VAL A 347 22.26 58.08 94.75
C VAL A 347 22.20 56.58 94.45
N THR A 348 21.34 55.83 95.15
CA THR A 348 21.10 54.40 94.86
C THR A 348 20.51 54.21 93.46
N GLY A 349 19.60 55.09 93.04
CA GLY A 349 19.05 55.11 91.68
C GLY A 349 20.09 55.44 90.61
N ARG A 350 21.12 56.24 90.93
CA ARG A 350 22.25 56.51 90.04
C ARG A 350 23.18 55.30 89.92
N TYR A 351 23.49 54.64 91.03
CA TYR A 351 24.26 53.39 91.04
C TYR A 351 23.63 52.31 90.15
N SER A 352 22.33 52.06 90.30
CA SER A 352 21.60 51.06 89.50
C SER A 352 21.71 51.31 87.99
N ARG A 353 21.63 52.58 87.56
CA ARG A 353 21.77 52.95 86.15
C ARG A 353 23.20 52.76 85.63
N GLU A 354 24.20 53.17 86.40
CA GLU A 354 25.61 52.99 86.03
C GLU A 354 25.96 51.50 85.92
N ARG A 355 25.46 50.67 86.83
CA ARG A 355 25.66 49.21 86.77
C ARG A 355 25.00 48.57 85.55
N LYS A 356 23.79 48.98 85.21
CA LYS A 356 23.10 48.51 84.02
C LYS A 356 23.83 48.92 82.73
N LEU A 357 24.39 50.12 82.68
CA LEU A 357 25.25 50.55 81.57
C LEU A 357 26.52 49.70 81.49
N GLU A 358 27.18 49.45 82.61
CA GLU A 358 28.37 48.59 82.67
C GLU A 358 28.10 47.20 82.08
N GLU A 359 26.96 46.58 82.43
CA GLU A 359 26.56 45.28 81.91
C GLU A 359 26.27 45.30 80.40
N ILE A 360 25.61 46.35 79.89
CA ILE A 360 25.36 46.51 78.45
C ILE A 360 26.68 46.64 77.69
N TYR A 361 27.63 47.43 78.19
CA TYR A 361 28.94 47.57 77.55
C TYR A 361 29.80 46.31 77.69
N ALA A 362 29.68 45.56 78.77
CA ALA A 362 30.31 44.24 78.92
C ALA A 362 29.77 43.25 77.88
N PHE A 363 28.46 43.19 77.70
CA PHE A 363 27.83 42.35 76.68
C PHE A 363 28.25 42.76 75.27
N LYS A 364 28.31 44.07 74.97
CA LYS A 364 28.79 44.58 73.68
C LYS A 364 30.26 44.26 73.43
N SER A 365 31.14 44.40 74.43
CA SER A 365 32.56 44.02 74.32
C SER A 365 32.71 42.53 74.03
N ALA A 366 32.06 41.68 74.84
CA ALA A 366 32.11 40.23 74.67
C ALA A 366 31.56 39.78 73.30
N THR A 367 30.46 40.38 72.84
CA THR A 367 29.88 40.09 71.52
C THR A 367 30.84 40.52 70.40
N ALA A 368 31.43 41.71 70.49
CA ALA A 368 32.40 42.19 69.50
C ALA A 368 33.66 41.31 69.43
N MET A 369 34.18 40.84 70.58
CA MET A 369 35.35 39.95 70.62
C MET A 369 35.04 38.54 70.10
N THR A 370 33.82 38.02 70.32
CA THR A 370 33.41 36.68 69.85
C THR A 370 33.05 36.65 68.36
N VAL A 371 32.51 37.74 67.80
CA VAL A 371 32.26 37.89 66.35
C VAL A 371 33.54 37.63 65.54
N ARG A 372 34.71 38.05 66.03
CA ARG A 372 36.00 37.75 65.38
C ARG A 372 36.30 36.26 65.29
N ASN A 373 36.08 35.51 66.38
CA ASN A 373 36.30 34.06 66.39
C ASN A 373 35.31 33.35 65.45
N HIS A 374 34.06 33.79 65.44
CA HIS A 374 33.05 33.23 64.54
C HIS A 374 33.25 33.62 63.06
N ALA A 375 33.80 34.81 62.77
CA ALA A 375 34.14 35.22 61.42
C ALA A 375 35.34 34.43 60.86
N ASN A 376 36.34 34.12 61.70
CA ASN A 376 37.47 33.27 61.31
C ASN A 376 37.06 31.81 60.99
N LEU A 377 35.96 31.32 61.58
CA LEU A 377 35.37 30.00 61.30
C LEU A 377 34.54 29.94 60.00
N LEU A 378 34.46 31.04 59.23
CA LEU A 378 33.83 31.08 57.91
C LEU A 378 34.84 30.94 56.74
N LYS A 379 36.12 30.66 57.04
CA LYS A 379 37.12 30.36 56.00
C LYS A 379 36.83 29.00 55.37
N ASP A 380 37.03 28.89 54.05
CA ASP A 380 36.57 27.80 53.18
C ASP A 380 37.18 26.40 53.46
N ASP A 381 37.96 26.22 54.52
CA ASP A 381 38.70 24.99 54.82
C ASP A 381 37.96 24.02 55.77
N ASP A 382 36.78 24.40 56.28
CA ASP A 382 35.94 23.51 57.08
C ASP A 382 34.93 22.77 56.19
N GLY A 383 35.16 21.47 55.96
CA GLY A 383 34.32 20.54 55.18
C GLY A 383 32.92 20.25 55.76
N GLY A 384 32.30 21.22 56.43
CA GLY A 384 31.02 21.09 57.11
C GLY A 384 29.78 21.39 56.26
N ASP A 385 28.66 20.76 56.65
CA ASP A 385 27.32 20.86 56.05
C ASP A 385 26.88 22.31 55.76
N ALA A 386 26.25 22.51 54.60
CA ALA A 386 25.81 23.82 54.10
C ALA A 386 24.81 24.51 55.04
N ASN A 387 23.96 23.73 55.74
CA ASN A 387 22.98 24.27 56.68
C ASN A 387 23.62 24.88 57.94
N GLN A 388 24.75 24.34 58.41
CA GLN A 388 25.49 24.93 59.52
C GLN A 388 26.15 26.24 59.14
N ARG A 389 26.60 26.40 57.89
CA ARG A 389 27.18 27.64 57.39
C ARG A 389 26.16 28.78 57.36
N ALA A 390 24.94 28.52 56.89
CA ALA A 390 23.84 29.51 56.89
C ALA A 390 23.48 29.95 58.33
N SER A 391 23.41 29.02 59.27
CA SER A 391 23.12 29.32 60.68
C SER A 391 24.21 30.19 61.32
N ARG A 392 25.49 29.93 61.00
CA ARG A 392 26.63 30.74 61.46
C ARG A 392 26.60 32.16 60.88
N GLN A 393 26.23 32.32 59.60
CA GLN A 393 26.08 33.64 58.96
C GLN A 393 24.96 34.47 59.60
N ILE A 394 23.80 33.86 59.91
CA ILE A 394 22.70 34.53 60.61
C ILE A 394 23.14 34.99 62.02
N MET A 395 23.89 34.15 62.74
CA MET A 395 24.41 34.49 64.06
C MET A 395 25.40 35.67 64.03
N LEU A 396 26.23 35.74 62.99
CA LEU A 396 27.15 36.86 62.78
C LEU A 396 26.40 38.16 62.46
N LEU A 397 25.41 38.11 61.55
CA LEU A 397 24.59 39.27 61.21
C LEU A 397 23.88 39.84 62.45
N LYS A 398 23.25 38.97 63.24
CA LYS A 398 22.55 39.37 64.48
C LYS A 398 23.51 39.93 65.54
N SER A 399 24.72 39.39 65.63
CA SER A 399 25.76 39.90 66.53
C SER A 399 26.25 41.29 66.11
N VAL A 400 26.43 41.52 64.80
CA VAL A 400 26.77 42.85 64.26
C VAL A 400 25.64 43.86 64.53
N GLU A 401 24.39 43.48 64.29
CA GLU A 401 23.22 44.34 64.57
C GLU A 401 23.18 44.78 66.05
N ASN A 402 23.42 43.85 66.98
CA ASN A 402 23.45 44.15 68.41
C ASN A 402 24.62 45.06 68.85
N ILE A 403 25.75 45.01 68.16
CA ILE A 403 26.88 45.92 68.41
C ILE A 403 26.49 47.37 68.06
N TYR A 404 25.84 47.57 66.91
CA TYR A 404 25.48 48.89 66.39
C TYR A 404 24.22 49.53 67.00
N LYS A 405 23.39 48.77 67.73
CA LYS A 405 22.21 49.32 68.43
C LYS A 405 22.58 50.22 69.61
N GLU A 406 21.96 51.39 69.76
CA GLU A 406 22.23 52.34 70.85
C GLU A 406 21.94 51.73 72.25
N PRO A 407 22.81 51.93 73.27
CA PRO A 407 22.56 51.41 74.61
C PRO A 407 21.41 52.17 75.28
N SER A 408 20.25 51.52 75.46
CA SER A 408 19.09 52.13 76.13
C SER A 408 18.98 51.71 77.60
N VAL A 409 18.99 52.69 78.49
CA VAL A 409 18.52 52.55 79.88
C VAL A 409 17.14 53.20 79.92
N ASP A 410 16.13 52.44 79.54
CA ASP A 410 14.77 52.96 79.37
C ASP A 410 14.13 53.26 80.74
N ASP A 411 14.35 54.49 81.26
CA ASP A 411 13.91 54.98 82.57
C ASP A 411 12.38 55.19 82.70
N LYS A 412 11.62 55.02 81.59
CA LYS A 412 10.19 55.38 81.54
C LYS A 412 9.29 54.45 82.34
N LYS A 413 9.55 53.14 82.38
CA LYS A 413 8.72 52.17 83.12
C LYS A 413 8.93 52.20 84.63
N GLU A 414 10.11 52.58 85.10
CA GLU A 414 10.45 52.55 86.53
C GLU A 414 9.96 53.80 87.28
N LYS A 415 9.92 54.96 86.61
CA LYS A 415 9.36 56.22 87.16
C LYS A 415 7.84 56.20 87.38
N GLU A 416 7.07 55.54 86.51
CA GLU A 416 5.61 55.44 86.67
C GLU A 416 5.21 54.60 87.90
N LEU A 417 5.99 53.56 88.23
CA LEU A 417 5.71 52.67 89.35
C LEU A 417 6.00 53.35 90.70
N SER A 418 7.04 54.21 90.76
CA SER A 418 7.41 54.91 91.99
C SER A 418 6.47 56.08 92.31
N MET A 419 6.04 56.86 91.30
CA MET A 419 5.09 57.95 91.52
C MET A 419 3.69 57.44 91.93
N LYS A 420 3.19 56.34 91.34
CA LYS A 420 1.92 55.72 91.75
C LYS A 420 1.95 55.18 93.18
N LYS A 421 3.09 54.62 93.63
CA LYS A 421 3.25 54.17 95.02
C LYS A 421 3.33 55.34 96.00
N ILE A 422 4.03 56.42 95.67
CA ILE A 422 4.12 57.62 96.51
C ILE A 422 2.75 58.30 96.63
N THR A 423 1.98 58.41 95.54
CA THR A 423 0.62 58.98 95.60
C THR A 423 -0.35 58.12 96.41
N ASN A 424 -0.24 56.80 96.36
CA ASN A 424 -1.05 55.91 97.20
C ASN A 424 -0.66 55.99 98.68
N LEU A 425 0.62 56.12 99.01
CA LEU A 425 1.07 56.30 100.41
C LEU A 425 0.61 57.66 100.99
N VAL A 426 0.64 58.73 100.19
CA VAL A 426 0.09 60.04 100.61
C VAL A 426 -1.43 59.97 100.78
N LYS A 427 -2.15 59.26 99.91
CA LYS A 427 -3.59 59.01 100.08
C LYS A 427 -3.89 58.26 101.37
N GLN A 428 -3.17 57.18 101.66
CA GLN A 428 -3.34 56.41 102.90
C GLN A 428 -3.04 57.25 104.14
N LEU A 429 -1.93 58.01 104.16
CA LEU A 429 -1.64 58.95 105.27
C LEU A 429 -2.75 60.01 105.45
N THR A 430 -3.32 60.52 104.36
CA THR A 430 -4.42 61.51 104.42
C THR A 430 -5.72 60.88 104.92
N GLU A 431 -6.00 59.62 104.57
CA GLU A 431 -7.13 58.83 105.08
C GLU A 431 -6.97 58.52 106.58
N THR A 432 -5.76 58.12 107.03
CA THR A 432 -5.50 57.88 108.45
C THR A 432 -5.60 59.17 109.29
N ILE A 433 -5.22 60.33 108.74
CA ILE A 433 -5.43 61.64 109.41
C ILE A 433 -6.92 61.99 109.52
N LYS A 434 -7.71 61.66 108.51
CA LYS A 434 -9.17 61.89 108.53
C LYS A 434 -9.87 60.97 109.53
N GLU A 435 -9.42 59.73 109.70
CA GLU A 435 -9.93 58.80 110.70
C GLU A 435 -9.56 59.20 112.14
N ILE A 436 -8.45 59.91 112.36
CA ILE A 436 -8.04 60.41 113.69
C ILE A 436 -8.75 61.74 114.07
N LYS A 437 -9.46 62.40 113.14
CA LYS A 437 -10.16 63.69 113.37
C LYS A 437 -11.67 63.55 113.61
N ASN A 438 -12.19 62.31 113.69
CA ASN A 438 -13.55 61.97 114.11
C ASN A 438 -13.57 61.33 115.49
#